data_AF-A0AAV6AEH9-F1
#
_entry.id   AF-A0AAV6AEH9-F1
#
_cell.length_a   1.000
_cell.length_b   1.000
_cell.length_c   1.000
_cell.angle_alpha   90.00
_cell.angle_beta   90.00
_cell.angle_gamma   90.00
#
_symmetry.space_group_name_H-M   'P 1'
#
loop_
_entity.id
_entity.type
_entity.pdbx_description
1 polymer ?
#
loop_
_entity_poly.entity_id
_entity_poly.type
_entity_poly.pdbx_seq_one_letter_code
_entity_poly.pdbx_strand_id
1 'polypeptide(L)'
;MKVWQDWRDYRRFRALPPRDRNIVFYSETHQDWHHLQPLIDFLTERLSRTVCHISSEPVVPFPASHPNQHTFRVGAGVLCTWLFQTLKADVMVLTMLDLHNFQLKRSIHPVHYVYVFHSMGSTHMVDHANSYDHYESLLPTGPHHVAELRRREELQGLPAKHIFPYGYPRLERLVEVAEAAPPRSSGPTALLA
;
A
#
# COMPACT_ATOMS: atom_id res chain seq x y z
N MET A 1 -9.29 -15.32 -21.59
CA MET A 1 -9.27 -16.17 -20.37
C MET A 1 -8.41 -15.48 -19.30
N LYS A 2 -9.00 -14.66 -18.43
CA LYS A 2 -8.27 -13.85 -17.42
C LYS A 2 -7.44 -14.71 -16.44
N VAL A 3 -8.00 -15.85 -16.02
CA VAL A 3 -7.37 -16.80 -15.08
C VAL A 3 -6.04 -17.37 -15.58
N TRP A 4 -5.91 -17.62 -16.89
CA TRP A 4 -4.66 -18.15 -17.46
C TRP A 4 -3.52 -17.12 -17.41
N GLN A 5 -3.86 -15.84 -17.61
CA GLN A 5 -2.91 -14.74 -17.48
C GLN A 5 -2.46 -14.56 -16.03
N ASP A 6 -3.40 -14.59 -15.08
CA ASP A 6 -3.10 -14.46 -13.66
C ASP A 6 -2.18 -15.61 -13.18
N TRP A 7 -2.45 -16.84 -13.62
CA TRP A 7 -1.58 -18.00 -13.33
C TRP A 7 -0.19 -17.86 -13.94
N ARG A 8 -0.09 -17.35 -15.17
CA ARG A 8 1.19 -17.10 -15.84
C ARG A 8 2.02 -16.06 -15.08
N ASP A 9 1.40 -14.97 -14.64
CA ASP A 9 2.09 -13.92 -13.89
C ASP A 9 2.47 -14.39 -12.47
N TYR A 10 1.62 -15.18 -11.80
CA TYR A 10 1.99 -15.85 -10.56
C TYR A 10 3.22 -16.76 -10.73
N ARG A 11 3.30 -17.53 -11.82
CA ARG A 11 4.48 -18.36 -12.12
C ARG A 11 5.72 -17.51 -12.41
N ARG A 12 5.58 -16.39 -13.13
CA ARG A 12 6.69 -15.46 -13.38
C ARG A 12 7.21 -14.86 -12.08
N PHE A 13 6.33 -14.41 -11.19
CA PHE A 13 6.70 -13.92 -9.86
C PHE A 13 7.48 -14.98 -9.05
N ARG A 14 7.00 -16.23 -9.05
CA ARG A 14 7.70 -17.34 -8.37
C ARG A 14 9.03 -17.72 -9.00
N ALA A 15 9.22 -17.46 -10.29
CA ALA A 15 10.46 -17.72 -10.99
C ALA A 15 11.55 -16.67 -10.70
N LEU A 16 11.19 -15.51 -10.14
CA LEU A 16 12.17 -14.49 -9.77
C LEU A 16 13.19 -15.04 -8.74
N PRO A 17 14.46 -14.62 -8.82
CA PRO A 17 15.44 -14.85 -7.76
C PRO A 17 14.92 -14.29 -6.43
N PRO A 18 15.19 -14.93 -5.28
CA PRO A 18 14.77 -14.43 -3.97
C PRO A 18 15.05 -12.94 -3.76
N ARG A 19 16.28 -12.50 -4.06
CA ARG A 19 16.72 -11.10 -3.97
C ARG A 19 15.83 -10.08 -4.69
N ASP A 20 15.18 -10.48 -5.78
CA ASP A 20 14.39 -9.59 -6.64
C ASP A 20 12.91 -9.55 -6.21
N ARG A 21 12.52 -10.37 -5.23
CA ARG A 21 11.18 -10.42 -4.62
C ARG A 21 11.17 -10.16 -3.11
N ASN A 22 12.21 -9.51 -2.60
CA ASN A 22 12.32 -9.19 -1.18
C ASN A 22 11.26 -8.15 -0.75
N ILE A 23 11.00 -7.15 -1.61
CA ILE A 23 10.04 -6.07 -1.33
C ILE A 23 8.86 -6.22 -2.29
N VAL A 24 7.68 -6.47 -1.74
CA VAL A 24 6.45 -6.68 -2.50
C VAL A 24 5.42 -5.64 -2.13
N PHE A 25 4.92 -4.91 -3.12
CA PHE A 25 3.77 -4.02 -3.00
C PHE A 25 2.55 -4.73 -3.58
N TYR A 26 1.40 -4.59 -2.92
CA TYR A 26 0.14 -5.09 -3.46
C TYR A 26 -0.92 -3.99 -3.54
N SER A 27 -1.63 -3.98 -4.66
CA SER A 27 -2.77 -3.09 -4.93
C SER A 27 -4.01 -3.94 -5.22
N GLU A 28 -5.08 -3.66 -4.51
CA GLU A 28 -6.38 -4.26 -4.80
C GLU A 28 -7.00 -3.57 -6.02
N THR A 29 -6.85 -2.25 -6.11
CA THR A 29 -7.39 -1.43 -7.19
C THR A 29 -6.33 -0.48 -7.75
N HIS A 30 -6.61 0.11 -8.90
CA HIS A 30 -5.75 1.16 -9.47
C HIS A 30 -5.62 2.41 -8.57
N GLN A 31 -6.55 2.66 -7.64
CA GLN A 31 -6.51 3.82 -6.74
C GLN A 31 -5.36 3.72 -5.72
N ASP A 32 -5.00 2.50 -5.31
CA ASP A 32 -3.91 2.24 -4.37
C ASP A 32 -2.57 2.77 -4.89
N TRP A 33 -2.41 2.82 -6.21
CA TRP A 33 -1.21 3.33 -6.86
C TRP A 33 -0.83 4.73 -6.36
N HIS A 34 -1.80 5.61 -6.12
CA HIS A 34 -1.52 6.98 -5.68
C HIS A 34 -0.84 7.04 -4.30
N HIS A 35 -1.03 6.03 -3.46
CA HIS A 35 -0.44 5.93 -2.13
C HIS A 35 0.91 5.20 -2.15
N LEU A 36 1.05 4.21 -3.04
CA LEU A 36 2.24 3.36 -3.12
C LEU A 36 3.33 3.92 -4.04
N GLN A 37 2.94 4.64 -5.11
CA GLN A 37 3.88 5.19 -6.09
C GLN A 37 5.02 6.00 -5.45
N PRO A 38 4.78 6.96 -4.53
CA PRO A 38 5.89 7.73 -3.95
C PRO A 38 6.92 6.85 -3.23
N LEU A 39 6.49 5.77 -2.57
CA LEU A 39 7.38 4.81 -1.92
C LEU A 39 8.15 3.97 -2.94
N ILE A 40 7.45 3.48 -3.97
CA ILE A 40 8.05 2.70 -5.06
C ILE A 40 9.11 3.51 -5.79
N ASP A 41 8.80 4.75 -6.15
CA ASP A 41 9.72 5.66 -6.84
C ASP A 41 10.94 5.95 -5.95
N PHE A 42 10.74 6.25 -4.67
CA PHE A 42 11.85 6.47 -3.74
C PHE A 42 12.77 5.25 -3.61
N LEU A 43 12.20 4.05 -3.50
CA LEU A 43 12.96 2.80 -3.40
C LEU A 43 13.74 2.49 -4.69
N THR A 44 13.10 2.65 -5.85
CA THR A 44 13.68 2.26 -7.13
C THR A 44 14.67 3.30 -7.67
N GLU A 45 14.34 4.59 -7.57
CA GLU A 45 15.15 5.69 -8.12
C GLU A 45 16.25 6.14 -7.16
N ARG A 46 15.93 6.35 -5.88
CA ARG A 46 16.92 6.88 -4.92
C ARG A 46 17.74 5.81 -4.24
N LEU A 47 17.14 4.65 -3.96
CA LEU A 47 17.82 3.57 -3.25
C LEU A 47 18.25 2.41 -4.16
N SER A 48 17.94 2.47 -5.45
CA SER A 48 18.29 1.42 -6.44
C SER A 48 17.85 0.02 -6.00
N ARG A 49 16.70 -0.08 -5.32
CA ARG A 49 16.14 -1.35 -4.84
C ARG A 49 15.18 -1.94 -5.87
N THR A 50 15.27 -3.25 -6.04
CA THR A 50 14.28 -4.01 -6.83
C THR A 50 13.00 -4.19 -6.03
N VAL A 51 11.86 -3.89 -6.64
CA VAL A 51 10.54 -4.06 -6.04
C VAL A 51 9.62 -4.86 -6.95
N CYS A 52 8.79 -5.70 -6.35
CA CYS A 52 7.70 -6.38 -7.04
C CYS A 52 6.39 -5.67 -6.73
N HIS A 53 5.60 -5.36 -7.74
CA HIS A 53 4.26 -4.81 -7.59
C HIS A 53 3.24 -5.81 -8.15
N ILE A 54 2.29 -6.21 -7.31
CA ILE A 54 1.24 -7.16 -7.65
C ILE A 54 -0.11 -6.44 -7.60
N SER A 55 -0.88 -6.50 -8.68
CA SER A 55 -2.20 -5.85 -8.78
C SER A 55 -3.30 -6.87 -9.05
N SER A 56 -4.45 -6.71 -8.39
CA SER A 56 -5.68 -7.46 -8.68
C SER A 56 -6.44 -6.91 -9.90
N GLU A 57 -6.30 -5.61 -10.17
CA GLU A 57 -6.86 -4.98 -11.37
C GLU A 57 -5.87 -4.98 -12.54
N PRO A 58 -6.35 -4.89 -13.80
CA PRO A 58 -5.48 -4.65 -14.94
C PRO A 58 -4.67 -3.38 -14.66
N VAL A 59 -3.36 -3.54 -14.67
CA VAL A 59 -2.43 -2.43 -14.64
C VAL A 59 -2.71 -1.57 -15.89
N VAL A 60 -3.38 -0.43 -15.70
CA VAL A 60 -3.25 0.70 -16.63
C VAL A 60 -1.75 0.97 -16.72
N PRO A 61 -1.14 1.11 -17.90
CA PRO A 61 0.32 1.14 -18.03
C PRO A 61 0.89 2.13 -17.02
N PHE A 62 1.59 1.60 -16.01
CA PHE A 62 2.30 2.44 -15.06
C PHE A 62 3.19 3.37 -15.88
N PRO A 63 3.19 4.68 -15.60
CA PRO A 63 4.09 5.59 -16.28
C PRO A 63 5.52 5.10 -16.01
N ALA A 64 6.20 4.67 -17.07
CA ALA A 64 7.56 4.12 -17.12
C ALA A 64 7.78 2.79 -16.37
N SER A 65 8.09 1.73 -17.13
CA SER A 65 8.68 0.51 -16.57
C SER A 65 10.10 0.83 -16.08
N HIS A 66 10.30 0.97 -14.76
CA HIS A 66 11.66 1.07 -14.22
C HIS A 66 12.38 -0.28 -14.28
N PRO A 67 13.70 -0.32 -14.54
CA PRO A 67 14.46 -1.56 -14.61
C PRO A 67 14.44 -2.36 -13.29
N ASN A 68 14.27 -1.65 -12.17
CA ASN A 68 14.18 -2.22 -10.83
C ASN A 68 12.74 -2.54 -10.39
N GLN A 69 11.76 -2.49 -11.29
CA GLN A 69 10.37 -2.75 -10.96
C GLN A 69 9.82 -3.94 -11.75
N HIS A 70 9.34 -4.94 -11.04
CA HIS A 70 8.64 -6.08 -11.62
C HIS A 70 7.14 -5.98 -11.35
N THR A 71 6.34 -6.02 -12.41
CA THR A 71 4.88 -5.89 -12.29
C THR A 71 4.19 -7.21 -12.64
N PHE A 72 3.21 -7.58 -11.82
CA PHE A 72 2.45 -8.81 -11.96
C PHE A 72 0.96 -8.55 -11.76
N ARG A 73 0.15 -9.29 -12.49
CA ARG A 73 -1.30 -9.30 -12.30
C ARG A 73 -1.72 -10.61 -11.67
N VAL A 74 -2.43 -10.54 -10.55
CA VAL A 74 -3.07 -11.69 -9.92
C VAL A 74 -4.46 -11.26 -9.48
N GLY A 75 -5.47 -11.59 -10.27
CA GLY A 75 -6.86 -11.22 -9.98
C GLY A 75 -7.35 -11.72 -8.62
N ALA A 76 -8.32 -11.00 -8.06
CA ALA A 76 -8.98 -11.36 -6.81
C ALA A 76 -9.58 -12.78 -6.87
N GLY A 77 -9.61 -13.46 -5.72
CA GLY A 77 -10.14 -14.81 -5.56
C GLY A 77 -9.12 -15.80 -5.02
N VAL A 78 -9.28 -17.08 -5.38
CA VAL A 78 -8.51 -18.20 -4.81
C VAL A 78 -7.01 -18.05 -5.08
N LEU A 79 -6.61 -17.62 -6.27
CA LEU A 79 -5.20 -17.46 -6.61
C LEU A 79 -4.54 -16.33 -5.81
N CYS A 80 -5.22 -15.20 -5.63
CA CYS A 80 -4.73 -14.10 -4.78
C CYS A 80 -4.62 -14.54 -3.32
N THR A 81 -5.63 -15.25 -2.82
CA THR A 81 -5.61 -15.83 -1.46
C THR A 81 -4.43 -16.78 -1.27
N TRP A 82 -4.18 -17.63 -2.26
CA TRP A 82 -3.04 -18.55 -2.27
C TRP A 82 -1.69 -17.84 -2.34
N LEU A 83 -1.59 -16.78 -3.15
CA LEU A 83 -0.40 -15.93 -3.23
C LEU A 83 -0.06 -15.35 -1.86
N PHE A 84 -1.02 -14.77 -1.16
CA PHE A 84 -0.81 -14.17 0.17
C PHE A 84 -0.31 -15.20 1.18
N GLN A 85 -0.95 -16.38 1.22
CA GLN A 85 -0.57 -17.45 2.16
C GLN A 85 0.78 -18.09 1.86
N THR A 86 1.24 -18.07 0.61
CA THR A 86 2.50 -18.72 0.18
C THR A 86 3.60 -17.72 -0.19
N LEU A 87 3.39 -16.44 0.08
CA LEU A 87 4.32 -15.37 -0.29
C LEU A 87 5.66 -15.55 0.42
N LYS A 88 6.74 -15.64 -0.35
CA LYS A 88 8.12 -15.61 0.15
C LYS A 88 8.74 -14.26 -0.22
N ALA A 89 8.74 -13.35 0.74
CA ALA A 89 9.31 -12.02 0.66
C ALA A 89 9.82 -11.62 2.05
N ASP A 90 10.66 -10.59 2.11
CA ASP A 90 11.09 -10.01 3.39
C ASP A 90 10.03 -9.03 3.89
N VAL A 91 9.49 -8.20 2.98
CA VAL A 91 8.54 -7.13 3.26
C VAL A 91 7.37 -7.16 2.28
N MET A 92 6.15 -7.04 2.81
CA MET A 92 4.93 -6.79 2.02
C MET A 92 4.28 -5.48 2.44
N VAL A 93 4.07 -4.58 1.48
CA VAL A 93 3.45 -3.26 1.68
C VAL A 93 2.04 -3.25 1.11
N LEU A 94 1.08 -2.81 1.93
CA LEU A 94 -0.36 -2.87 1.65
C LEU A 94 -1.05 -1.56 2.00
N THR A 95 -2.13 -1.25 1.28
CA THR A 95 -3.14 -0.23 1.64
C THR A 95 -4.44 -0.83 2.18
N MET A 96 -4.54 -2.17 2.14
CA MET A 96 -5.72 -2.95 2.52
C MET A 96 -5.86 -3.11 4.03
N LEU A 97 -7.06 -2.86 4.56
CA LEU A 97 -7.38 -3.10 5.96
C LEU A 97 -7.53 -4.59 6.25
N ASP A 98 -7.54 -4.96 7.54
CA ASP A 98 -8.05 -6.26 8.00
C ASP A 98 -7.27 -7.48 7.47
N LEU A 99 -5.97 -7.32 7.24
CA LEU A 99 -5.07 -8.44 6.96
C LEU A 99 -5.21 -9.51 8.05
N HIS A 100 -5.38 -10.76 7.65
CA HIS A 100 -5.60 -11.91 8.54
C HIS A 100 -6.94 -11.96 9.29
N ASN A 101 -7.74 -10.89 9.30
CA ASN A 101 -9.08 -10.92 9.88
C ASN A 101 -10.05 -11.69 8.97
N PHE A 102 -10.00 -11.45 7.65
CA PHE A 102 -10.94 -12.05 6.68
C PHE A 102 -10.28 -13.07 5.74
N GLN A 103 -10.60 -13.04 4.45
CA GLN A 103 -10.16 -14.02 3.45
C GLN A 103 -8.65 -14.00 3.22
N LEU A 104 -8.05 -12.80 3.18
CA LEU A 104 -6.63 -12.64 2.91
C LEU A 104 -5.84 -12.81 4.21
N LYS A 105 -5.13 -13.93 4.30
CA LYS A 105 -4.32 -14.31 5.46
C LYS A 105 -2.85 -13.98 5.23
N ARG A 106 -2.14 -13.71 6.32
CA ARG A 106 -0.67 -13.65 6.33
C ARG A 106 -0.05 -14.92 5.74
N SER A 107 1.15 -14.75 5.21
CA SER A 107 1.96 -15.84 4.69
C SER A 107 2.35 -16.81 5.81
N ILE A 108 2.51 -18.08 5.44
CA ILE A 108 3.16 -19.10 6.29
C ILE A 108 4.65 -18.81 6.49
N HIS A 109 5.23 -17.90 5.69
CA HIS A 109 6.61 -17.45 5.79
C HIS A 109 6.71 -16.17 6.64
N PRO A 110 7.88 -15.90 7.26
CA PRO A 110 8.06 -14.74 8.13
C PRO A 110 8.20 -13.44 7.30
N VAL A 111 7.07 -12.98 6.75
CA VAL A 111 6.98 -11.72 6.01
C VAL A 111 6.68 -10.58 6.99
N HIS A 112 7.39 -9.46 6.86
CA HIS A 112 7.11 -8.23 7.59
C HIS A 112 6.06 -7.39 6.84
N TYR A 113 4.92 -7.12 7.47
CA TYR A 113 3.82 -6.42 6.86
C TYR A 113 3.80 -4.94 7.24
N VAL A 114 3.74 -4.10 6.21
CA VAL A 114 3.70 -2.65 6.32
C VAL A 114 2.37 -2.14 5.77
N TYR A 115 1.67 -1.34 6.56
CA TYR A 115 0.44 -0.67 6.14
C TYR A 115 0.71 0.79 5.78
N VAL A 116 0.24 1.21 4.61
CA VAL A 116 0.24 2.58 4.12
C VAL A 116 -1.20 3.07 4.10
N PHE A 117 -1.47 4.17 4.79
CA PHE A 117 -2.82 4.70 4.90
C PHE A 117 -3.32 5.25 3.56
N HIS A 118 -4.47 4.75 3.10
CA HIS A 118 -5.17 5.24 1.91
C HIS A 118 -6.22 6.33 2.23
N SER A 119 -6.44 6.62 3.52
CA SER A 119 -7.36 7.66 3.99
C SER A 119 -6.71 8.48 5.12
N MET A 120 -7.21 9.70 5.33
CA MET A 120 -6.80 10.59 6.43
C MET A 120 -7.80 10.57 7.61
N GLY A 121 -8.83 9.73 7.52
CA GLY A 121 -9.87 9.61 8.53
C GLY A 121 -9.36 8.97 9.82
N SER A 122 -10.05 9.21 10.94
CA SER A 122 -9.69 8.62 12.23
C SER A 122 -9.67 7.09 12.16
N THR A 123 -8.56 6.51 12.61
CA THR A 123 -8.34 5.06 12.71
C THR A 123 -9.27 4.39 13.71
N HIS A 124 -9.81 5.18 14.65
CA HIS A 124 -10.76 4.73 15.65
C HIS A 124 -12.22 4.85 15.18
N MET A 125 -12.56 5.88 14.41
CA MET A 125 -13.94 6.11 13.99
C MET A 125 -14.34 5.39 12.71
N VAL A 126 -13.43 5.25 11.75
CA VAL A 126 -13.76 4.83 10.38
C VAL A 126 -13.55 3.33 10.17
N ASP A 127 -12.54 2.76 10.80
CA ASP A 127 -12.10 1.39 10.54
C ASP A 127 -12.55 0.43 11.64
N HIS A 128 -12.44 -0.88 11.37
CA HIS A 128 -12.62 -1.85 12.44
C HIS A 128 -11.50 -1.68 13.45
N ALA A 129 -11.85 -1.84 14.73
CA ALA A 129 -10.91 -1.82 15.83
C ALA A 129 -9.61 -2.58 15.47
N ASN A 130 -9.73 -3.83 15.06
CA ASN A 130 -8.61 -4.73 14.78
C ASN A 130 -8.01 -4.65 13.36
N SER A 131 -8.34 -3.63 12.55
CA SER A 131 -7.88 -3.56 11.16
C SER A 131 -6.36 -3.51 10.98
N TYR A 132 -5.65 -3.04 12.00
CA TYR A 132 -4.20 -2.84 11.96
C TYR A 132 -3.41 -3.88 12.78
N ASP A 133 -4.10 -4.77 13.49
CA ASP A 133 -3.47 -5.61 14.52
C ASP A 133 -2.44 -6.58 13.92
N HIS A 134 -2.64 -7.00 12.67
CA HIS A 134 -1.78 -7.92 11.93
C HIS A 134 -0.73 -7.24 11.05
N TYR A 135 -0.36 -6.00 11.36
CA TYR A 135 0.75 -5.29 10.74
C TYR A 135 1.87 -5.00 11.75
N GLU A 136 3.12 -5.17 11.35
CA GLU A 136 4.29 -4.81 12.17
C GLU A 136 4.63 -3.33 12.08
N SER A 137 4.43 -2.73 10.90
CA SER A 137 4.74 -1.31 10.66
C SER A 137 3.58 -0.56 10.04
N LEU A 138 3.40 0.67 10.48
CA LEU A 138 2.36 1.58 10.03
C LEU A 138 2.98 2.90 9.58
N LEU A 139 2.53 3.43 8.44
CA LEU A 139 2.94 4.72 7.87
C LEU A 139 1.80 5.74 7.98
N PRO A 140 1.48 6.24 9.19
CA PRO A 140 0.37 7.16 9.43
C PRO A 140 0.49 8.48 8.66
N THR A 141 -0.68 9.05 8.40
CA THR A 141 -0.86 10.31 7.67
C THR A 141 -0.53 11.55 8.49
N GLY A 142 -0.57 11.45 9.82
CA GLY A 142 -0.32 12.58 10.70
C GLY A 142 -0.33 12.21 12.19
N PRO A 143 -0.10 13.21 13.06
CA PRO A 143 0.01 13.01 14.51
C PRO A 143 -1.25 12.40 15.15
N HIS A 144 -2.44 12.65 14.59
CA HIS A 144 -3.70 12.10 15.10
C HIS A 144 -3.75 10.58 14.97
N HIS A 145 -3.34 10.01 13.83
CA HIS A 145 -3.23 8.55 13.69
C HIS A 145 -2.23 7.98 14.70
N VAL A 146 -1.07 8.64 14.89
CA VAL A 146 -0.06 8.18 15.86
C VAL A 146 -0.68 8.13 17.27
N ALA A 147 -1.38 9.19 17.68
CA ALA A 147 -2.00 9.27 18.99
C ALA A 147 -3.08 8.19 19.18
N GLU A 148 -3.96 7.99 18.19
CA GLU A 148 -5.02 6.99 18.23
C GLU A 148 -4.45 5.56 18.31
N LEU A 149 -3.46 5.24 17.47
CA LEU A 149 -2.82 3.94 17.44
C LEU A 149 -2.11 3.62 18.77
N ARG A 150 -1.33 4.58 19.30
CA ARG A 150 -0.66 4.42 20.60
C ARG A 150 -1.65 4.27 21.74
N ARG A 151 -2.74 5.05 21.72
CA ARG A 151 -3.79 4.95 22.74
C ARG A 151 -4.50 3.59 22.70
N ARG A 152 -4.76 3.06 21.50
CA ARG A 152 -5.31 1.72 21.32
C ARG A 152 -4.36 0.66 21.90
N GLU A 153 -3.07 0.72 21.56
CA GLU A 153 -2.07 -0.23 22.04
C GLU A 153 -2.03 -0.27 23.58
N GLU A 154 -2.04 0.91 24.22
CA GLU A 154 -2.09 1.04 25.68
C GLU A 154 -3.39 0.44 26.27
N LEU A 155 -4.55 0.81 25.72
CA LEU A 155 -5.85 0.36 26.23
C LEU A 155 -6.07 -1.15 26.10
N GLN A 156 -5.53 -1.76 25.04
CA GLN A 156 -5.73 -3.18 24.72
C GLN A 156 -4.52 -4.05 25.08
N GLY A 157 -3.44 -3.47 25.61
CA GLY A 157 -2.20 -4.20 25.93
C GLY A 157 -1.55 -4.84 24.70
N LEU A 158 -1.64 -4.21 23.53
CA LEU A 158 -1.11 -4.75 22.28
C LEU A 158 0.41 -4.52 22.17
N PRO A 159 1.14 -5.39 21.44
CA PRO A 159 2.52 -5.13 21.10
C PRO A 159 2.68 -3.80 20.35
N ALA A 160 3.65 -2.98 20.79
CA ALA A 160 3.92 -1.70 20.17
C ALA A 160 4.40 -1.89 18.72
N LYS A 161 3.68 -1.30 17.77
CA LYS A 161 4.03 -1.33 16.35
C LYS A 161 5.13 -0.32 16.03
N HIS A 162 5.86 -0.58 14.94
CA HIS A 162 6.77 0.40 14.37
C HIS A 162 5.95 1.46 13.61
N ILE A 163 5.89 2.67 14.16
CA ILE A 163 5.12 3.77 13.58
C ILE A 163 6.10 4.78 12.97
N PHE A 164 5.97 5.02 11.67
CA PHE A 164 6.79 5.96 10.91
C PHE A 164 5.92 7.12 10.43
N PRO A 165 6.05 8.33 11.01
CA PRO A 165 5.27 9.51 10.57
C PRO A 165 5.58 9.83 9.11
N TYR A 166 4.73 9.34 8.21
CA TYR A 166 4.99 9.33 6.78
C TYR A 166 4.36 10.53 6.08
N GLY A 167 3.24 11.03 6.62
CA GLY A 167 2.49 12.09 5.96
C GLY A 167 1.53 11.54 4.91
N TYR A 168 1.08 12.41 4.01
CA TYR A 168 0.11 12.04 2.99
C TYR A 168 0.53 12.65 1.64
N PRO A 169 1.36 11.92 0.85
CA PRO A 169 2.00 12.46 -0.34
C PRO A 169 1.03 13.08 -1.37
N ARG A 170 -0.20 12.56 -1.43
CA ARG A 170 -1.22 13.09 -2.35
C ARG A 170 -1.68 14.49 -1.92
N LEU A 171 -1.83 14.74 -0.62
CA LEU A 171 -2.17 16.08 -0.11
C LEU A 171 -0.99 17.03 -0.29
N GLU A 172 0.23 16.57 -0.01
CA GLU A 172 1.46 17.36 -0.20
C GLU A 172 1.59 17.84 -1.65
N ARG A 173 1.42 16.94 -2.63
CA ARG A 173 1.39 17.32 -4.06
C ARG A 173 0.30 18.35 -4.39
N LEU A 174 -0.89 18.23 -3.77
CA LEU A 174 -1.97 19.20 -3.99
C LEU A 174 -1.62 20.57 -3.41
N VAL A 175 -0.94 20.61 -2.26
CA VAL A 175 -0.43 21.85 -1.67
C VAL A 175 0.62 22.49 -2.57
N GLU A 176 1.59 21.71 -3.06
CA GLU A 176 2.62 22.20 -4.00
C GLU A 176 2.00 22.78 -5.28
N VAL A 177 1.01 22.09 -5.87
CA VAL A 177 0.28 22.58 -7.05
C VAL A 177 -0.49 23.87 -6.74
N ALA A 178 -1.09 23.97 -5.55
CA ALA A 178 -1.83 25.15 -5.15
C ALA A 178 -0.91 26.36 -4.91
N GLU A 179 0.26 26.15 -4.31
CA GLU A 179 1.27 27.19 -4.09
C GLU A 179 1.92 27.68 -5.39
N ALA A 180 2.08 26.78 -6.37
CA ALA A 180 2.59 27.13 -7.70
C ALA A 180 1.54 27.79 -8.62
N ALA A 181 0.25 27.75 -8.26
CA ALA A 181 -0.82 28.31 -9.08
C ALA A 181 -0.84 29.84 -9.01
N PRO A 182 -1.18 30.54 -10.12
CA PRO A 182 -1.36 31.99 -10.08
C PRO A 182 -2.47 32.36 -9.08
N PRO A 183 -2.36 33.52 -8.40
CA PRO A 183 -3.36 33.96 -7.44
C PRO A 183 -4.74 33.97 -8.10
N ARG A 184 -5.70 33.26 -7.50
CA ARG A 184 -7.08 33.23 -8.00
C ARG A 184 -7.64 34.64 -8.03
N SER A 185 -8.44 34.95 -9.06
CA SER A 185 -9.16 36.22 -9.12
C SER A 185 -10.03 36.36 -7.87
N SER A 186 -10.05 37.56 -7.27
CA SER A 186 -10.77 37.87 -6.04
C SER A 186 -12.30 37.92 -6.20
N GLY A 187 -12.83 37.36 -7.30
CA GLY A 187 -14.25 37.32 -7.56
C GLY A 187 -14.94 36.25 -6.71
N PRO A 188 -16.23 36.42 -6.37
CA PRO A 188 -16.98 35.39 -5.67
C PRO A 188 -16.98 34.10 -6.51
N THR A 189 -16.56 32.99 -5.89
CA THR A 189 -16.70 31.66 -6.48
C THR A 189 -18.12 31.17 -6.18
N ALA A 190 -18.99 31.21 -7.19
CA ALA A 190 -20.32 30.61 -7.10
C ALA A 190 -20.21 29.10 -7.33
N LEU A 191 -20.58 28.29 -6.34
CA LEU A 191 -20.70 26.85 -6.48
C LEU A 191 -22.07 26.58 -7.10
N LEU A 192 -22.10 26.26 -8.38
CA LEU A 192 -23.32 25.84 -9.06
C LEU A 192 -23.56 24.38 -8.66
N ALA A 193 -24.52 24.19 -7.75
CA ALA A 193 -25.05 22.89 -7.37
C ALA A 193 -26.27 22.53 -8.22
#